data_AF-A0A6N7G008-F1
#
_entry.id   AF-A0A6N7G008-F1
#
_cell.length_a   1.000
_cell.length_b   1.000
_cell.length_c   1.000
_cell.angle_alpha   90.00
_cell.angle_beta   90.00
_cell.angle_gamma   90.00
#
_symmetry.space_group_name_H-M   'P 1'
#
loop_
_entity.id
_entity.type
_entity.pdbx_description
1 polymer ?
#
loop_
_entity_poly.entity_id
_entity_poly.type
_entity_poly.pdbx_seq_one_letter_code
_entity_poly.pdbx_strand_id
1 'polypeptide(L)' 'MVRTGVINDELWELIEPVLPSDVGRRGARWRDHRQVLEAIAWRFRTGSPWRDVPA' A
#
# COMPACT_ATOMS: atom_id res chain seq x y z
N MET A 1 5.06 -5.01 -11.38
CA MET A 1 5.56 -3.63 -11.25
C MET A 1 4.37 -2.68 -11.16
N VAL A 2 3.92 -2.39 -9.93
CA VAL A 2 2.90 -1.36 -9.68
C VAL A 2 3.49 -0.02 -10.16
N ARG A 3 2.72 0.80 -10.88
CA ARG A 3 3.14 2.19 -11.09
C ARG A 3 3.05 2.90 -9.74
N THR A 4 4.21 3.16 -9.14
CA THR A 4 4.37 3.99 -7.95
C THR A 4 4.12 5.46 -8.27
N GLY A 5 3.55 6.22 -7.32
CA GLY A 5 3.31 7.65 -7.46
C GLY A 5 1.84 8.07 -7.48
N VAL A 6 0.90 7.18 -7.16
CA VAL A 6 -0.48 7.62 -6.84
C VAL A 6 -0.51 8.24 -5.46
N ILE A 7 0.30 7.73 -4.54
CA ILE A 7 0.53 8.33 -3.23
C ILE A 7 1.82 9.13 -3.30
N ASN A 8 1.68 10.45 -3.36
CA ASN A 8 2.81 11.37 -3.27
C ASN A 8 3.41 11.33 -1.85
N ASP A 9 4.63 11.86 -1.73
CA ASP A 9 5.38 11.79 -0.46
C ASP A 9 4.71 12.62 0.65
N GLU A 10 4.11 13.76 0.32
CA GLU A 10 3.37 14.59 1.29
C GLU A 10 2.18 13.85 1.91
N LEU A 11 1.39 13.15 1.09
CA LEU A 11 0.28 12.33 1.57
C LEU A 11 0.79 11.12 2.36
N TRP A 12 1.91 10.55 1.93
CA TRP A 12 2.54 9.43 2.63
C TRP A 12 2.96 9.84 4.06
N GLU A 13 3.61 10.98 4.22
CA GLU A 13 4.02 11.52 5.54
C GLU A 13 2.84 11.74 6.49
N LEU A 14 1.66 12.06 5.95
CA LEU A 14 0.43 12.23 6.75
C LEU A 14 -0.20 10.88 7.16
N ILE A 15 -0.14 9.87 6.29
CA ILE A 15 -0.80 8.57 6.51
C ILE A 15 0.08 7.61 7.31
N GLU A 16 1.38 7.55 7.04
CA GLU A 16 2.30 6.59 7.66
C GLU A 16 2.18 6.52 9.20
N PRO A 17 2.09 7.64 9.94
CA PRO A 17 2.04 7.61 11.41
C PRO A 17 0.76 7.00 11.99
N VAL A 18 -0.34 6.97 11.22
CA VAL A 18 -1.62 6.42 11.67
C VAL A 18 -1.81 4.97 11.26
N LEU A 19 -0.87 4.40 10.49
CA LEU A 19 -0.93 3.00 10.11
C LEU A 19 -0.57 2.08 11.28
N PRO A 20 -1.14 0.87 11.33
CA PRO A 20 -0.78 -0.10 12.36
C PRO A 20 0.72 -0.40 12.29
N SER A 21 1.41 -0.35 13.42
CA SER A 21 2.81 -0.78 13.48
C SER A 21 2.93 -2.30 13.52
N ASP A 22 3.96 -2.83 12.86
CA ASP A 22 4.37 -4.24 12.93
C ASP A 22 5.08 -4.59 14.25
N VAL A 23 5.38 -3.60 15.09
CA VAL A 23 6.05 -3.79 16.38
C VAL A 23 5.22 -4.71 17.28
N GLY A 24 5.77 -5.89 17.60
CA GLY A 24 5.19 -6.84 18.55
C GLY A 24 4.26 -7.91 17.97
N ARG A 25 3.99 -7.95 16.66
CA ARG A 25 3.15 -8.98 16.03
C ARG A 25 3.96 -10.20 15.58
N ARG A 26 3.67 -11.37 16.18
CA ARG A 26 4.21 -12.67 15.74
C ARG A 26 3.42 -13.18 14.53
N GLY A 27 4.00 -13.05 13.34
CA GLY A 27 3.45 -13.63 12.11
C GLY A 27 3.64 -12.71 10.91
N ALA A 28 4.80 -12.86 10.27
CA ALA A 28 5.20 -12.23 9.00
C ALA A 28 5.28 -10.69 8.97
N ARG A 29 6.45 -10.23 8.52
CA ARG A 29 6.72 -8.90 7.94
C ARG A 29 5.61 -8.58 6.94
N TRP A 30 4.78 -7.57 7.23
CA TRP A 30 3.79 -7.11 6.27
C TRP A 30 4.51 -6.65 4.99
N ARG A 31 3.84 -6.76 3.85
CA ARG A 31 4.34 -6.04 2.66
C ARG A 31 4.38 -4.56 3.03
N ASP A 32 5.40 -3.87 2.53
CA ASP A 32 5.56 -2.44 2.68
C ASP A 32 4.20 -1.73 2.55
N HIS A 33 3.82 -0.97 3.59
CA HIS A 33 2.49 -0.37 3.67
C HIS A 33 2.20 0.55 2.49
N ARG A 34 3.23 1.23 1.97
CA ARG A 34 3.09 2.10 0.80
C ARG A 34 2.74 1.28 -0.44
N GLN A 35 3.38 0.13 -0.63
CA GLN A 35 3.03 -0.79 -1.72
C GLN A 35 1.59 -1.30 -1.63
N VAL A 36 1.11 -1.60 -0.42
CA VAL A 36 -0.28 -2.05 -0.21
C VAL A 36 -1.27 -0.94 -0.56
N LEU A 37 -1.01 0.29 -0.12
CA LEU A 37 -1.89 1.43 -0.44
C LEU A 37 -1.85 1.81 -1.93
N GLU A 38 -0.69 1.76 -2.57
CA GLU A 38 -0.55 1.97 -4.02
C GLU A 38 -1.33 0.91 -4.81
N ALA A 39 -1.27 -0.36 -4.39
CA ALA A 39 -2.07 -1.44 -4.97
C ALA A 39 -3.59 -1.20 -4.80
N ILE A 40 -4.03 -0.76 -3.62
CA ILE A 40 -5.42 -0.38 -3.36
C ILE A 40 -5.84 0.76 -4.29
N ALA A 41 -5.04 1.82 -4.38
CA ALA A 41 -5.33 2.99 -5.20
C ALA A 41 -5.40 2.64 -6.70
N TRP A 42 -4.47 1.82 -7.18
CA TRP A 42 -4.51 1.28 -8.53
C TRP A 42 -5.81 0.51 -8.78
N ARG A 43 -6.19 -0.39 -7.88
CA ARG A 43 -7.41 -1.20 -8.01
C ARG A 43 -8.67 -0.35 -8.07
N PHE A 44 -8.78 0.66 -7.20
CA PHE A 44 -9.92 1.56 -7.21
C PHE A 44 -10.04 2.34 -8.52
N ARG A 45 -8.90 2.75 -9.10
CA ARG A 45 -8.88 3.47 -10.38
C ARG A 45 -9.22 2.59 -11.58
N THR A 46 -8.76 1.34 -11.59
CA THR A 46 -8.91 0.44 -12.75
C THR A 46 -10.14 -0.47 -12.66
N GLY A 47 -10.73 -0.62 -11.49
CA GLY A 47 -11.80 -1.59 -11.23
C GLY A 47 -11.37 -3.06 -11.37
N SER A 48 -10.06 -3.33 -11.47
CA SER A 48 -9.56 -4.67 -11.77
C SER A 48 -9.68 -5.63 -10.58
N PRO A 49 -9.80 -6.95 -10.83
CA PRO A 49 -9.68 -7.98 -9.80
C PRO A 49 -8.35 -7.91 -9.04
N TRP A 50 -8.35 -8.36 -7.79
CA TRP A 50 -7.13 -8.41 -6.96
C TRP A 50 -6.00 -9.25 -7.55
N ARG A 51 -6.33 -10.24 -8.40
CA ARG A 51 -5.34 -11.09 -9.08
C ARG A 51 -4.52 -10.34 -10.12
N ASP A 52 -5.04 -9.24 -10.63
CA ASP A 52 -4.41 -8.43 -11.69
C ASP A 52 -3.64 -7.25 -11.11
N VAL A 53 -3.67 -7.06 -9.79
CA VAL A 53 -2.85 -6.07 -9.10
C VAL A 53 -1.39 -6.42 -9.36
N PRO A 54 -0.60 -5.49 -9.92
CA PRO A 54 0.80 -5.76 -10.20
C PRO A 54 1.54 -6.13 -8.91
N ALA A 55 2.38 -7.17 -8.96
CA ALA A 55 3.31 -7.48 -7.88
C ALA A 55 4.45 -6.47 -7.79
#